data_AF-Z9JVC4-F1
#
_entry.id   AF-Z9JVC4-F1
#
_cell.length_a   1.000
_cell.length_b   1.000
_cell.length_c   1.000
_cell.angle_alpha   90.00
_cell.angle_beta   90.00
_cell.angle_gamma   90.00
#
_symmetry.space_group_name_H-M   'P 1'
#
loop_
_entity.id
_entity.type
_entity.pdbx_description
1 polymer ?
#
loop_
_entity_poly.entity_id
_entity_poly.type
_entity_poly.pdbx_seq_one_letter_code
_entity_poly.pdbx_strand_id
1 'polypeptide(L)'
;MTTGTTRPLRGAEHEILRALRLQGPSTRAELVRRTGLSRATISAVTARLQAAGRVESAGTAPSRRGIGRTPERLALSVSGAVILGVEFGHRRVTVTAMDEAHHIEGTASAVHDQDEPWTRRIRAALRLLRDLGLAGRTILAVGLGVPGRIPDREAVARMLEQTFADQVAPQVRTDNNARLAGLAEAVWGAGRELQSFVYLRLMDGVGGALISQGAIYDGLHGTAGEFGHMTVDPTGPACRCGKRGCLEAYVSRERILAATAHRDLEALRAALDAGDARRRDIVAGAGHRIGVVLANACTALDVQGVVLGGDLLDLGDHLTDPLEAAFAANLMPERAARIALRTGRIRQVDGALGAIALVLRDPSITLSDAGSAPAAAEAGSPARPTDARPTDIGRKEAPVLRDQKGRLSS
;
A
#
# COMPACT_ATOMS: atom_id res chain seq x y z
N MET A 1 -3.44 -40.11 10.03
CA MET A 1 -4.26 -40.19 8.81
C MET A 1 -5.38 -39.18 8.95
N THR A 2 -5.24 -38.00 8.34
CA THR A 2 -6.24 -36.94 8.35
C THR A 2 -6.87 -36.88 6.96
N THR A 3 -8.17 -37.11 6.93
CA THR A 3 -9.05 -37.17 5.77
C THR A 3 -8.97 -35.88 4.95
N GLY A 4 -8.47 -36.00 3.72
CA GLY A 4 -8.44 -34.90 2.76
C GLY A 4 -9.85 -34.66 2.24
N THR A 5 -10.50 -33.59 2.70
CA THR A 5 -11.72 -33.08 2.07
C THR A 5 -11.37 -32.57 0.67
N THR A 6 -11.89 -33.25 -0.35
CA THR A 6 -11.79 -32.82 -1.76
C THR A 6 -12.59 -31.54 -1.95
N ARG A 7 -11.91 -30.41 -1.86
CA ARG A 7 -12.48 -29.09 -2.19
C ARG A 7 -12.78 -29.02 -3.70
N PRO A 8 -13.91 -28.46 -4.16
CA PRO A 8 -14.23 -28.38 -5.58
C PRO A 8 -13.12 -27.68 -6.37
N LEU A 9 -12.79 -28.17 -7.57
CA LEU A 9 -11.68 -27.65 -8.40
C LEU A 9 -11.75 -26.14 -8.64
N ARG A 10 -12.94 -25.60 -8.88
CA ARG A 10 -13.17 -24.15 -9.02
C ARG A 10 -12.80 -23.36 -7.76
N GLY A 11 -13.04 -23.93 -6.58
CA GLY A 11 -12.66 -23.31 -5.31
C GLY A 11 -11.13 -23.30 -5.12
N ALA A 12 -10.43 -24.36 -5.52
CA ALA A 12 -8.98 -24.41 -5.43
C ALA A 12 -8.29 -23.40 -6.39
N GLU A 13 -8.84 -23.19 -7.58
CA GLU A 13 -8.34 -22.17 -8.52
C GLU A 13 -8.47 -20.76 -7.98
N HIS A 14 -9.65 -20.43 -7.47
CA HIS A 14 -9.91 -19.12 -6.89
C HIS A 14 -8.92 -18.83 -5.75
N GLU A 15 -8.67 -19.80 -4.86
CA GLU A 15 -7.72 -19.65 -3.76
C GLU A 15 -6.27 -19.45 -4.24
N ILE A 16 -5.85 -20.15 -5.30
CA ILE A 16 -4.50 -20.01 -5.86
C ILE A 16 -4.32 -18.65 -6.54
N LEU A 17 -5.28 -18.24 -7.37
CA LEU A 17 -5.24 -16.95 -8.07
C LEU A 17 -5.28 -15.80 -7.06
N ARG A 18 -6.15 -15.89 -6.05
CA ARG A 18 -6.19 -14.96 -4.93
C ARG A 18 -4.87 -14.92 -4.17
N ALA A 19 -4.26 -16.07 -3.87
CA ALA A 19 -2.95 -16.11 -3.20
C ALA A 19 -1.84 -15.45 -4.02
N LEU A 20 -1.82 -15.67 -5.35
CA LEU A 20 -0.87 -15.02 -6.26
C LEU A 20 -1.11 -13.51 -6.34
N ARG A 21 -2.37 -13.07 -6.43
CA ARG A 21 -2.76 -11.65 -6.46
C ARG A 21 -2.42 -10.89 -5.16
N LEU A 22 -2.46 -11.56 -4.01
CA LEU A 22 -2.22 -10.91 -2.71
C LEU A 22 -0.74 -10.83 -2.33
N GLN A 23 0.09 -11.71 -2.89
CA GLN A 23 1.46 -11.97 -2.44
C GLN A 23 2.50 -11.83 -3.55
N GLY A 24 2.03 -11.68 -4.79
CA GLY A 24 2.85 -11.70 -5.98
C GLY A 24 3.39 -13.10 -6.28
N PRO A 25 4.44 -13.14 -7.11
CA PRO A 25 5.04 -14.39 -7.54
C PRO A 25 5.34 -15.33 -6.37
N SER A 26 4.93 -16.60 -6.49
CA SER A 26 5.02 -17.57 -5.40
C SER A 26 5.41 -18.96 -5.90
N THR A 27 6.22 -19.66 -5.12
CA THR A 27 6.52 -21.08 -5.33
C THR A 27 5.34 -21.94 -4.94
N ARG A 28 5.22 -23.15 -5.50
CA ARG A 28 4.18 -24.11 -5.12
C ARG A 28 4.19 -24.43 -3.61
N ALA A 29 5.37 -24.44 -2.98
CA ALA A 29 5.50 -24.65 -1.54
C ALA A 29 4.95 -23.47 -0.71
N GLU A 30 5.11 -22.23 -1.18
CA GLU A 30 4.48 -21.05 -0.57
C GLU A 30 2.96 -21.10 -0.72
N LEU A 31 2.45 -21.48 -1.90
CA LEU A 31 1.02 -21.63 -2.14
C LEU A 31 0.40 -22.69 -1.24
N VAL A 32 1.05 -23.85 -1.03
CA VAL A 32 0.60 -24.88 -0.08
C VAL A 32 0.44 -24.30 1.33
N ARG A 33 1.47 -23.59 1.84
CA ARG A 33 1.45 -23.04 3.20
C ARG A 33 0.34 -22.01 3.40
N ARG A 34 0.06 -21.20 2.37
CA ARG A 34 -0.88 -20.08 2.46
C ARG A 34 -2.34 -20.48 2.20
N THR A 35 -2.56 -21.38 1.25
CA THR A 35 -3.92 -21.81 0.86
C THR A 35 -4.41 -23.00 1.69
N GLY A 36 -3.51 -23.72 2.37
CA GLY A 36 -3.83 -24.99 3.04
C GLY A 36 -4.14 -26.14 2.08
N LEU A 37 -4.06 -25.94 0.76
CA LEU A 37 -4.31 -26.96 -0.24
C LEU A 37 -3.18 -27.99 -0.29
N SER A 38 -3.53 -29.23 -0.66
CA SER A 38 -2.54 -30.30 -0.78
C SER A 38 -1.52 -30.02 -1.89
N ARG A 39 -0.30 -30.58 -1.79
CA ARG A 39 0.73 -30.45 -2.84
C ARG A 39 0.24 -30.96 -4.21
N ALA A 40 -0.54 -32.04 -4.21
CA ALA A 40 -1.13 -32.61 -5.42
C ALA A 40 -2.14 -31.65 -6.05
N THR A 41 -3.03 -31.08 -5.23
CA THR A 41 -4.01 -30.07 -5.68
C THR A 41 -3.33 -28.84 -6.26
N ILE A 42 -2.34 -28.26 -5.56
CA ILE A 42 -1.58 -27.12 -6.07
C ILE A 42 -0.92 -27.44 -7.42
N SER A 43 -0.28 -28.61 -7.55
CA SER A 43 0.41 -29.00 -8.78
C SER A 43 -0.56 -29.15 -9.95
N ALA A 44 -1.68 -29.86 -9.76
CA ALA A 44 -2.68 -30.07 -10.79
C ALA A 44 -3.35 -28.75 -11.22
N VAL A 45 -3.75 -27.91 -10.26
CA VAL A 45 -4.44 -26.65 -10.55
C VAL A 45 -3.51 -25.63 -11.19
N THR A 46 -2.27 -25.48 -10.69
CA THR A 46 -1.29 -24.56 -11.31
C THR A 46 -0.96 -24.95 -12.74
N ALA A 47 -0.78 -26.25 -13.04
CA ALA A 47 -0.57 -26.71 -14.42
C ALA A 47 -1.76 -26.36 -15.33
N ARG A 48 -3.00 -26.51 -14.83
CA ARG A 48 -4.22 -26.14 -15.57
C ARG A 48 -4.29 -24.63 -15.83
N LEU A 49 -3.99 -23.81 -14.83
CA LEU A 49 -3.96 -22.35 -14.96
C LEU A 49 -2.86 -21.88 -15.93
N GLN A 50 -1.70 -22.55 -15.94
CA GLN A 50 -0.64 -22.30 -16.90
C GLN A 50 -1.04 -22.68 -18.32
N ALA A 51 -1.67 -23.85 -18.52
CA ALA A 51 -2.20 -24.26 -19.81
C ALA A 51 -3.29 -23.30 -20.34
N ALA A 52 -4.07 -22.69 -19.43
CA ALA A 52 -5.06 -21.68 -19.74
C ALA A 52 -4.47 -20.25 -19.90
N GLY A 53 -3.16 -20.08 -19.77
CA GLY A 53 -2.49 -18.78 -19.89
C GLY A 53 -2.83 -17.79 -18.78
N ARG A 54 -3.37 -18.24 -17.63
CA ARG A 54 -3.76 -17.38 -16.50
C ARG A 54 -2.64 -17.23 -15.45
N VAL A 55 -1.69 -18.16 -15.47
CA VAL A 55 -0.51 -18.17 -14.61
C VAL A 55 0.70 -18.42 -15.48
N GLU A 56 1.80 -17.73 -15.21
CA GLU A 56 3.07 -17.87 -15.93
C GLU A 56 4.24 -18.11 -14.98
N SER A 57 5.38 -18.55 -15.54
CA SER A 57 6.61 -18.76 -14.78
C SER A 57 7.37 -17.44 -14.62
N ALA A 58 7.53 -16.99 -13.38
CA ALA A 58 8.22 -15.75 -13.01
C ALA A 58 9.65 -16.02 -12.47
N GLY A 59 10.39 -16.90 -13.17
CA GLY A 59 11.76 -17.27 -12.81
C GLY A 59 11.86 -18.31 -11.67
N THR A 60 13.02 -18.36 -11.01
CA THR A 60 13.33 -19.36 -9.97
C THR A 60 13.72 -18.69 -8.65
N ALA A 61 13.33 -19.29 -7.51
CA ALA A 61 13.60 -18.75 -6.17
C ALA A 61 14.88 -19.34 -5.56
N PRO A 62 15.79 -18.55 -4.97
CA PRO A 62 17.03 -19.06 -4.40
C PRO A 62 16.76 -20.21 -3.41
N SER A 63 17.51 -21.30 -3.54
CA SER A 63 17.33 -22.45 -2.66
C SER A 63 17.82 -22.11 -1.25
N ARG A 64 17.05 -22.46 -0.22
CA ARG A 64 17.36 -22.12 1.19
C ARG A 64 18.69 -22.70 1.72
N ARG A 65 19.36 -23.59 0.97
CA ARG A 65 20.58 -24.29 1.40
C ARG A 65 21.61 -24.51 0.28
N GLY A 66 21.48 -23.90 -0.90
CA GLY A 66 22.39 -24.13 -2.04
C GLY A 66 22.36 -25.54 -2.65
N ILE A 67 21.63 -26.48 -2.04
CA ILE A 67 21.54 -27.89 -2.45
C ILE A 67 20.11 -28.20 -2.89
N GLY A 68 19.93 -28.60 -4.15
CA GLY A 68 18.66 -29.02 -4.75
C GLY A 68 18.13 -28.08 -5.85
N ARG A 69 17.12 -28.56 -6.60
CA ARG A 69 16.49 -27.81 -7.70
C ARG A 69 15.85 -26.52 -7.20
N THR A 70 16.27 -25.39 -7.75
CA THR A 70 15.72 -24.06 -7.50
C THR A 70 14.21 -24.04 -7.79
N PRO A 71 13.33 -23.83 -6.79
CA PRO A 71 11.90 -23.91 -7.01
C PRO A 71 11.42 -22.77 -7.92
N GLU A 72 10.65 -23.13 -8.95
CA GLU A 72 9.99 -22.20 -9.86
C GLU A 72 9.01 -21.29 -9.11
N ARG A 73 8.98 -20.02 -9.49
CA ARG A 73 7.97 -19.04 -9.07
C ARG A 73 6.89 -18.93 -10.13
N LEU A 74 5.65 -18.91 -9.69
CA LEU A 74 4.47 -18.73 -10.53
C LEU A 74 3.89 -17.34 -10.26
N ALA A 75 3.44 -16.64 -11.28
CA ALA A 75 2.78 -15.34 -11.19
C ALA A 75 1.47 -15.34 -11.98
N LEU A 76 0.59 -14.37 -11.74
CA LEU A 76 -0.55 -14.14 -12.62
C LEU A 76 -0.05 -13.64 -13.97
N SER A 77 -0.70 -14.07 -15.05
CA SER A 77 -0.44 -13.50 -16.37
C SER A 77 -0.98 -12.07 -16.42
N VAL A 78 -0.24 -11.17 -17.09
CA VAL A 78 -0.62 -9.76 -17.19
C VAL A 78 -1.85 -9.59 -18.10
N SER A 79 -2.93 -9.03 -17.56
CA SER A 79 -4.24 -8.87 -18.21
C SER A 79 -4.43 -7.52 -18.93
N GLY A 80 -3.43 -6.64 -18.87
CA GLY A 80 -3.57 -5.22 -19.27
C GLY A 80 -4.34 -4.37 -18.27
N ALA A 81 -4.68 -4.94 -17.11
CA ALA A 81 -5.27 -4.22 -15.99
C ALA A 81 -4.20 -3.75 -15.00
N VAL A 82 -4.43 -2.59 -14.38
CA VAL A 82 -3.54 -1.97 -13.40
C VAL A 82 -4.30 -1.54 -12.16
N ILE A 83 -3.56 -1.46 -11.06
CA ILE A 83 -3.99 -0.93 -9.78
C ILE A 83 -3.14 0.29 -9.48
N LEU A 84 -3.78 1.34 -9.01
CA LEU A 84 -3.12 2.59 -8.69
C LEU A 84 -2.96 2.76 -7.18
N GLY A 85 -1.81 3.30 -6.79
CA GLY A 85 -1.55 3.78 -5.45
C GLY A 85 -1.16 5.24 -5.49
N VAL A 86 -1.83 6.06 -4.70
CA VAL A 86 -1.51 7.49 -4.56
C VAL A 86 -1.18 7.78 -3.11
N GLU A 87 0.01 8.28 -2.82
CA GLU A 87 0.36 8.80 -1.50
C GLU A 87 0.30 10.32 -1.51
N PHE A 88 -0.62 10.90 -0.73
CA PHE A 88 -0.61 12.30 -0.38
C PHE A 88 0.23 12.49 0.89
N GLY A 89 1.49 12.90 0.74
CA GLY A 89 2.36 13.28 1.84
C GLY A 89 2.16 14.73 2.28
N HIS A 90 2.91 15.14 3.30
CA HIS A 90 2.91 16.54 3.74
C HIS A 90 3.46 17.49 2.68
N ARG A 91 4.51 17.08 1.93
CA ARG A 91 5.24 17.92 0.98
C ARG A 91 5.40 17.31 -0.42
N ARG A 92 4.73 16.18 -0.67
CA ARG A 92 4.87 15.43 -1.92
C ARG A 92 3.60 14.62 -2.18
N VAL A 93 3.21 14.52 -3.44
CA VAL A 93 2.28 13.50 -3.93
C VAL A 93 3.06 12.51 -4.79
N THR A 94 2.85 11.21 -4.56
CA THR A 94 3.44 10.13 -5.36
C THR A 94 2.33 9.25 -5.92
N VAL A 95 2.38 8.93 -7.22
CA VAL A 95 1.48 8.00 -7.90
C VAL A 95 2.29 6.82 -8.41
N THR A 96 1.81 5.61 -8.18
CA THR A 96 2.39 4.37 -8.71
C THR A 96 1.30 3.53 -9.37
N ALA A 97 1.61 2.96 -10.53
CA ALA A 97 0.78 1.98 -11.22
C ALA A 97 1.45 0.61 -11.17
N MET A 98 0.67 -0.43 -10.86
CA MET A 98 1.14 -1.80 -10.76
C MET A 98 0.15 -2.76 -11.42
N ASP A 99 0.65 -3.75 -12.14
CA ASP A 99 -0.18 -4.83 -12.69
C ASP A 99 -0.55 -5.88 -11.62
N GLU A 100 -1.43 -6.82 -11.97
CA GLU A 100 -1.82 -7.91 -11.06
C GLU A 100 -0.71 -8.94 -10.78
N ALA A 101 0.38 -8.90 -11.54
CA ALA A 101 1.58 -9.71 -11.35
C ALA A 101 2.61 -9.05 -10.40
N HIS A 102 2.28 -7.88 -9.86
CA HIS A 102 3.11 -7.05 -8.99
C HIS A 102 4.29 -6.36 -9.70
N HIS A 103 4.22 -6.18 -11.02
CA HIS A 103 5.17 -5.35 -11.75
C HIS A 103 4.75 -3.88 -11.70
N ILE A 104 5.69 -3.01 -11.37
CA ILE A 104 5.47 -1.56 -11.40
C ILE A 104 5.56 -1.10 -12.86
N GLU A 105 4.46 -0.58 -13.41
CA GLU A 105 4.44 -0.01 -14.76
C GLU A 105 5.02 1.40 -14.77
N GLY A 106 4.89 2.13 -13.67
CA GLY A 106 5.49 3.45 -13.53
C GLY A 106 5.21 4.10 -12.19
N THR A 107 6.10 5.02 -11.82
CA THR A 107 5.97 5.86 -10.63
C THR A 107 6.32 7.29 -11.00
N ALA A 108 5.51 8.23 -10.54
CA ALA A 108 5.74 9.65 -10.72
C ALA A 108 5.45 10.40 -9.41
N SER A 109 6.14 11.52 -9.17
CA SER A 109 5.92 12.32 -7.97
C SER A 109 6.07 13.81 -8.23
N ALA A 110 5.42 14.62 -7.40
CA ALA A 110 5.52 16.07 -7.41
C ALA A 110 5.64 16.61 -5.98
N VAL A 111 6.54 17.57 -5.78
CA VAL A 111 6.73 18.28 -4.50
C VAL A 111 5.74 19.44 -4.43
N HIS A 112 5.28 19.75 -3.21
CA HIS A 112 4.45 20.92 -2.91
C HIS A 112 4.73 21.40 -1.49
N ASP A 113 4.24 22.59 -1.15
CA ASP A 113 4.35 23.14 0.20
C ASP A 113 3.45 22.38 1.19
N GLN A 114 3.81 22.46 2.49
CA GLN A 114 3.07 21.76 3.54
C GLN A 114 1.61 22.20 3.67
N ASP A 115 1.34 23.47 3.37
CA ASP A 115 0.02 24.09 3.50
C ASP A 115 -0.73 24.16 2.15
N GLU A 116 -0.20 23.49 1.12
CA GLU A 116 -0.84 23.44 -0.20
C GLU A 116 -2.28 22.93 -0.09
N PRO A 117 -3.29 23.64 -0.64
CA PRO A 117 -4.68 23.20 -0.60
C PRO A 117 -4.90 21.83 -1.25
N TRP A 118 -5.79 21.03 -0.68
CA TRP A 118 -6.09 19.67 -1.18
C TRP A 118 -6.52 19.64 -2.64
N THR A 119 -7.25 20.64 -3.13
CA THR A 119 -7.65 20.74 -4.54
C THR A 119 -6.45 20.82 -5.50
N ARG A 120 -5.34 21.46 -5.09
CA ARG A 120 -4.10 21.50 -5.88
C ARG A 120 -3.33 20.19 -5.80
N ARG A 121 -3.28 19.57 -4.61
CA ARG A 121 -2.67 18.23 -4.44
C ARG A 121 -3.34 17.19 -5.32
N ILE A 122 -4.68 17.18 -5.35
CA ILE A 122 -5.49 16.32 -6.21
C ILE A 122 -5.18 16.55 -7.69
N ARG A 123 -5.15 17.82 -8.13
CA ARG A 123 -4.81 18.16 -9.52
C ARG A 123 -3.41 17.68 -9.89
N ALA A 124 -2.44 17.79 -8.98
CA ALA A 124 -1.09 17.26 -9.18
C ALA A 124 -1.12 15.74 -9.32
N ALA A 125 -1.83 15.01 -8.45
CA ALA A 125 -1.99 13.56 -8.55
C ALA A 125 -2.59 13.12 -9.91
N LEU A 126 -3.69 13.77 -10.33
CA LEU A 126 -4.35 13.46 -11.60
C LEU A 126 -3.48 13.79 -12.82
N ARG A 127 -2.62 14.81 -12.74
CA ARG A 127 -1.63 15.09 -13.78
C ARG A 127 -0.56 14.00 -13.83
N LEU A 128 0.03 13.64 -12.69
CA LEU A 128 1.01 12.57 -12.61
C LEU A 128 0.45 11.25 -13.15
N LEU A 129 -0.82 10.94 -12.87
CA LEU A 129 -1.48 9.77 -13.43
C LEU A 129 -1.54 9.79 -14.97
N ARG A 130 -1.85 10.94 -15.58
CA ARG A 130 -1.82 11.08 -17.04
C ARG A 130 -0.41 10.92 -17.60
N ASP A 131 0.58 11.46 -16.89
CA ASP A 131 2.00 11.41 -17.28
C ASP A 131 2.57 9.98 -17.24
N LEU A 132 1.98 9.06 -16.45
CA LEU A 132 2.35 7.64 -16.46
C LEU A 132 2.01 6.93 -17.77
N GLY A 133 1.23 7.53 -18.67
CA GLY A 133 1.03 6.99 -20.02
C GLY A 133 0.26 5.66 -20.05
N LEU A 134 -0.69 5.46 -19.13
CA LEU A 134 -1.49 4.22 -19.00
C LEU A 134 -2.56 4.04 -20.09
N ALA A 135 -2.32 4.59 -21.29
CA ALA A 135 -3.24 4.48 -22.41
C ALA A 135 -3.45 3.00 -22.79
N GLY A 136 -4.72 2.59 -22.93
CA GLY A 136 -5.08 1.20 -23.23
C GLY A 136 -5.04 0.25 -22.02
N ARG A 137 -4.67 0.73 -20.82
CA ARG A 137 -4.81 -0.03 -19.58
C ARG A 137 -6.18 0.16 -18.95
N THR A 138 -6.68 -0.87 -18.29
CA THR A 138 -7.89 -0.78 -17.44
C THR A 138 -7.48 -0.59 -15.99
N ILE A 139 -7.90 0.50 -15.35
CA ILE A 139 -7.63 0.75 -13.93
C ILE A 139 -8.72 0.07 -13.10
N LEU A 140 -8.36 -0.95 -12.31
CA LEU A 140 -9.33 -1.76 -11.54
C LEU A 140 -9.74 -1.08 -10.23
N ALA A 141 -8.76 -0.48 -9.54
CA ALA A 141 -8.93 0.10 -8.23
C ALA A 141 -7.84 1.15 -7.94
N VAL A 142 -8.13 2.06 -7.02
CA VAL A 142 -7.21 3.09 -6.53
C VAL A 142 -7.12 3.04 -5.01
N GLY A 143 -5.91 2.82 -4.51
CA GLY A 143 -5.59 3.03 -3.10
C GLY A 143 -5.07 4.44 -2.89
N LEU A 144 -5.48 5.08 -1.79
CA LEU A 144 -5.10 6.44 -1.42
C LEU A 144 -4.49 6.45 -0.01
N GLY A 145 -3.31 7.03 0.12
CA GLY A 145 -2.69 7.37 1.40
C GLY A 145 -2.93 8.83 1.72
N VAL A 146 -3.50 9.09 2.90
CA VAL A 146 -3.63 10.44 3.48
C VAL A 146 -2.94 10.50 4.85
N PRO A 147 -2.28 11.63 5.22
CA PRO A 147 -1.61 11.71 6.52
C PRO A 147 -2.61 11.50 7.67
N GLY A 148 -2.16 10.83 8.74
CA GLY A 148 -3.03 10.37 9.83
C GLY A 148 -3.71 11.47 10.63
N ARG A 149 -3.07 12.64 10.75
CA ARG A 149 -3.60 13.78 11.50
C ARG A 149 -3.51 15.04 10.65
N ILE A 150 -4.62 15.33 9.98
CA ILE A 150 -4.89 16.59 9.29
C ILE A 150 -6.26 17.11 9.76
N PRO A 151 -6.52 18.43 9.66
CA PRO A 151 -7.86 18.96 9.88
C PRO A 151 -8.89 18.23 9.00
N ASP A 152 -10.02 17.85 9.59
CA ASP A 152 -11.14 17.18 8.93
C ASP A 152 -10.74 16.00 8.03
N ARG A 153 -9.82 15.15 8.49
CA ARG A 153 -9.28 14.02 7.73
C ARG A 153 -10.37 13.18 7.05
N GLU A 154 -11.48 12.92 7.72
CA GLU A 154 -12.58 12.15 7.13
C GLU A 154 -13.25 12.86 5.95
N ALA A 155 -13.44 14.17 6.03
CA ALA A 155 -13.98 14.97 4.93
C ALA A 155 -13.00 14.99 3.75
N VAL A 156 -11.70 15.10 4.04
CA VAL A 156 -10.65 15.01 3.03
C VAL A 156 -10.65 13.64 2.35
N ALA A 157 -10.71 12.55 3.12
CA ALA A 157 -10.77 11.19 2.60
C ALA A 157 -11.99 10.98 1.70
N ARG A 158 -13.19 11.40 2.13
CA ARG A 158 -14.41 11.31 1.31
C ARG A 158 -14.31 12.10 0.02
N MET A 159 -13.79 13.34 0.08
CA MET A 159 -13.56 14.16 -1.12
C MET A 159 -12.61 13.48 -2.10
N LEU A 160 -11.52 12.90 -1.60
CA LEU A 160 -10.54 12.19 -2.41
C LEU A 160 -11.17 10.94 -3.05
N GLU A 161 -11.84 10.11 -2.26
CA GLU A 161 -12.50 8.90 -2.76
C GLU A 161 -13.51 9.22 -3.86
N GLN A 162 -14.38 10.22 -3.63
CA GLN A 162 -15.35 10.66 -4.63
C GLN A 162 -14.66 11.15 -5.91
N THR A 163 -13.63 11.99 -5.79
CA THR A 163 -12.94 12.57 -6.94
C THR A 163 -12.26 11.50 -7.80
N PHE A 164 -11.59 10.53 -7.16
CA PHE A 164 -10.93 9.44 -7.88
C PHE A 164 -11.93 8.40 -8.40
N ALA A 165 -13.07 8.21 -7.72
CA ALA A 165 -14.15 7.36 -8.20
C ALA A 165 -14.74 7.90 -9.51
N ASP A 166 -14.99 9.22 -9.56
CA ASP A 166 -15.59 9.88 -10.71
C ASP A 166 -14.64 10.00 -11.91
N GLN A 167 -13.33 10.17 -11.66
CA GLN A 167 -12.37 10.51 -12.71
C GLN A 167 -11.41 9.37 -13.10
N VAL A 168 -11.29 8.32 -12.28
CA VAL A 168 -10.24 7.31 -12.44
C VAL A 168 -10.80 5.88 -12.45
N ALA A 169 -11.39 5.42 -11.35
CA ALA A 169 -11.97 4.08 -11.26
C ALA A 169 -12.96 3.99 -10.09
N PRO A 170 -14.05 3.22 -10.22
CA PRO A 170 -15.15 3.21 -9.22
C PRO A 170 -14.76 2.64 -7.85
N GLN A 171 -13.66 1.88 -7.76
CA GLN A 171 -13.24 1.21 -6.54
C GLN A 171 -12.06 1.95 -5.90
N VAL A 172 -12.36 2.83 -4.94
CA VAL A 172 -11.34 3.65 -4.25
C VAL A 172 -11.35 3.38 -2.75
N ARG A 173 -10.17 3.29 -2.14
CA ARG A 173 -10.01 3.15 -0.68
C ARG A 173 -8.91 4.04 -0.15
N THR A 174 -9.16 4.62 1.02
CA THR A 174 -8.19 5.49 1.70
C THR A 174 -7.76 4.92 3.05
N ASP A 175 -6.47 5.03 3.37
CA ASP A 175 -5.95 4.79 4.73
C ASP A 175 -4.81 5.79 5.05
N ASN A 176 -4.25 5.70 6.25
CA ASN A 176 -3.15 6.47 6.79
C ASN A 176 -1.82 6.07 6.12
N ASN A 177 -1.02 7.05 5.68
CA ASN A 177 0.25 6.79 5.00
C ASN A 177 1.22 5.89 5.79
N ALA A 178 1.30 6.02 7.11
CA ALA A 178 2.19 5.21 7.93
C ALA A 178 1.70 3.76 8.00
N ARG A 179 0.39 3.55 8.08
CA ARG A 179 -0.24 2.23 8.05
C ARG A 179 -0.02 1.55 6.70
N LEU A 180 -0.21 2.30 5.62
CA LEU A 180 0.06 1.84 4.25
C LEU A 180 1.53 1.49 4.04
N ALA A 181 2.47 2.33 4.50
CA ALA A 181 3.89 2.01 4.40
C ALA A 181 4.24 0.71 5.14
N GLY A 182 3.65 0.45 6.31
CA GLY A 182 3.81 -0.82 7.02
C GLY A 182 3.24 -2.01 6.24
N LEU A 183 2.09 -1.82 5.56
CA LEU A 183 1.53 -2.82 4.68
C LEU A 183 2.42 -3.09 3.46
N ALA A 184 3.03 -2.05 2.88
CA ALA A 184 4.00 -2.21 1.79
C ALA A 184 5.19 -3.08 2.23
N GLU A 185 5.73 -2.83 3.43
CA GLU A 185 6.80 -3.63 4.01
C GLU A 185 6.37 -5.08 4.27
N ALA A 186 5.11 -5.31 4.62
CA ALA A 186 4.55 -6.65 4.79
C ALA A 186 4.41 -7.41 3.46
N VAL A 187 4.20 -6.72 2.34
CA VAL A 187 4.02 -7.37 1.03
C VAL A 187 5.36 -7.52 0.29
N TRP A 188 6.12 -6.45 0.15
CA TRP A 188 7.32 -6.40 -0.71
C TRP A 188 8.63 -6.19 0.06
N GLY A 189 8.57 -5.73 1.32
CA GLY A 189 9.74 -5.25 2.04
C GLY A 189 10.31 -6.19 3.10
N ALA A 190 10.86 -5.60 4.14
CA ALA A 190 11.51 -6.27 5.27
C ALA A 190 10.54 -7.08 6.13
N GLY A 191 9.24 -6.77 6.08
CA GLY A 191 8.18 -7.47 6.81
C GLY A 191 7.67 -8.73 6.12
N ARG A 192 8.08 -9.03 4.87
CA ARG A 192 7.51 -10.12 4.05
C ARG A 192 7.55 -11.52 4.69
N GLU A 193 8.52 -11.78 5.55
CA GLU A 193 8.67 -13.06 6.26
C GLU A 193 7.99 -13.08 7.64
N LEU A 194 7.46 -11.94 8.08
CA LEU A 194 6.78 -11.77 9.35
C LEU A 194 5.26 -11.77 9.07
N GLN A 195 4.51 -12.65 9.74
CA GLN A 195 3.05 -12.61 9.71
C GLN A 195 2.51 -11.51 10.61
N SER A 196 3.09 -11.33 11.80
CA SER A 196 2.67 -10.30 12.74
C SER A 196 3.87 -9.49 13.22
N PHE A 197 3.85 -8.17 13.02
CA PHE A 197 4.94 -7.26 13.39
C PHE A 197 4.44 -5.83 13.62
N VAL A 198 5.20 -5.07 14.38
CA VAL A 198 5.01 -3.62 14.53
C VAL A 198 5.79 -2.90 13.44
N TYR A 199 5.12 -2.02 12.70
CA TYR A 199 5.79 -1.05 11.83
C TYR A 199 5.82 0.31 12.52
N LEU A 200 6.99 0.97 12.51
CA LEU A 200 7.15 2.33 13.00
C LEU A 200 7.82 3.20 11.93
N ARG A 201 7.16 4.27 11.51
CA ARG A 201 7.65 5.24 10.51
C ARG A 201 8.12 6.51 11.21
N LEU A 202 9.41 6.79 11.11
CA LEU A 202 10.11 7.92 11.73
C LEU A 202 10.40 9.01 10.68
N MET A 203 9.53 10.02 10.58
CA MET A 203 9.62 11.11 9.59
C MET A 203 9.20 12.46 10.23
N ASP A 204 8.46 13.32 9.50
CA ASP A 204 7.84 14.55 10.01
C ASP A 204 6.97 14.31 11.27
N GLY A 205 6.48 13.08 11.43
CA GLY A 205 5.86 12.57 12.65
C GLY A 205 6.32 11.15 12.95
N VAL A 206 5.68 10.55 13.94
CA VAL A 206 5.87 9.14 14.29
C VAL A 206 4.56 8.42 14.07
N GLY A 207 4.45 7.77 12.92
CA GLY A 207 3.31 6.92 12.59
C GLY A 207 3.66 5.45 12.75
N GLY A 208 2.65 4.59 12.81
CA GLY A 208 2.90 3.16 12.87
C GLY A 208 1.73 2.33 12.38
N ALA A 209 1.96 1.03 12.34
CA ALA A 209 0.96 0.03 11.99
C ALA A 209 1.19 -1.22 12.84
N LEU A 210 0.12 -1.85 13.31
CA LEU A 210 0.21 -3.24 13.71
C LEU A 210 -0.17 -4.10 12.50
N ILE A 211 0.78 -4.86 11.99
CA ILE A 211 0.50 -5.89 11.01
C ILE A 211 0.21 -7.19 11.76
N SER A 212 -0.92 -7.82 11.48
CA SER A 212 -1.35 -9.09 12.05
C SER A 212 -1.81 -10.02 10.93
N GLN A 213 -1.23 -11.22 10.87
CA GLN A 213 -1.49 -12.19 9.80
C GLN A 213 -1.32 -11.59 8.38
N GLY A 214 -0.32 -10.72 8.23
CA GLY A 214 0.03 -10.06 6.98
C GLY A 214 -0.94 -8.97 6.53
N ALA A 215 -1.93 -8.59 7.34
CA ALA A 215 -2.86 -7.49 7.08
C ALA A 215 -2.73 -6.42 8.17
N ILE A 216 -3.22 -5.21 7.89
CA ILE A 216 -3.26 -4.18 8.93
C ILE A 216 -4.32 -4.59 9.96
N TYR A 217 -3.98 -4.51 11.23
CA TYR A 217 -4.94 -4.63 12.31
C TYR A 217 -5.53 -3.24 12.60
N ASP A 218 -6.83 -3.08 12.38
CA ASP A 218 -7.53 -1.80 12.58
C ASP A 218 -7.76 -1.46 14.06
N GLY A 219 -8.00 -2.49 14.87
CA GLY A 219 -8.64 -2.33 16.17
C GLY A 219 -10.10 -1.87 16.03
N LEU A 220 -10.78 -1.69 17.16
CA LEU A 220 -12.22 -1.37 17.17
C LEU A 220 -12.55 -0.02 16.52
N HIS A 221 -11.66 0.97 16.65
CA HIS A 221 -11.89 2.34 16.21
C HIS A 221 -10.96 2.76 15.06
N GLY A 222 -10.26 1.82 14.40
CA GLY A 222 -9.31 2.14 13.34
C GLY A 222 -8.03 2.87 13.81
N THR A 223 -7.74 2.86 15.10
CA THR A 223 -6.62 3.59 15.73
C THR A 223 -5.51 2.69 16.26
N ALA A 224 -5.57 1.39 15.98
CA ALA A 224 -4.48 0.50 16.36
C ALA A 224 -3.20 0.86 15.59
N GLY A 225 -2.07 0.82 16.29
CA GLY A 225 -0.76 1.16 15.73
C GLY A 225 -0.33 2.62 15.87
N GLU A 226 -1.08 3.45 16.62
CA GLU A 226 -0.72 4.85 16.95
C GLU A 226 0.42 4.94 17.99
N PHE A 227 1.52 4.19 17.78
CA PHE A 227 2.64 4.04 18.71
C PHE A 227 3.36 5.37 19.01
N GLY A 228 3.38 6.31 18.06
CA GLY A 228 3.93 7.65 18.26
C GLY A 228 3.22 8.46 19.34
N HIS A 229 1.99 8.08 19.72
CA HIS A 229 1.21 8.75 20.75
C HIS A 229 1.15 8.00 22.08
N MET A 230 1.96 6.95 22.25
CA MET A 230 2.22 6.37 23.56
C MET A 230 2.97 7.38 24.42
N THR A 231 2.53 7.54 25.67
CA THR A 231 3.17 8.44 26.64
C THR A 231 4.45 7.82 27.15
N VAL A 232 5.59 8.42 26.82
CA VAL A 232 6.92 8.03 27.31
C VAL A 232 7.38 8.86 28.51
N ASP A 233 6.75 10.02 28.72
CA ASP A 233 7.00 10.88 29.87
C ASP A 233 5.75 11.72 30.17
N PRO A 234 4.95 11.38 31.19
CA PRO A 234 3.73 12.12 31.53
C PRO A 234 3.94 13.63 31.81
N THR A 235 5.17 14.01 32.16
CA THR A 235 5.57 15.40 32.44
C THR A 235 6.24 16.09 31.26
N GLY A 236 6.29 15.42 30.10
CA GLY A 236 6.98 15.85 28.90
C GLY A 236 6.33 17.01 28.13
N PRO A 237 6.85 17.33 26.94
CA PRO A 237 6.34 18.42 26.11
C PRO A 237 4.92 18.12 25.59
N ALA A 238 4.20 19.17 25.21
CA ALA A 238 2.91 19.04 24.56
C ALA A 238 3.06 18.35 23.19
N CYS A 239 2.12 17.45 22.87
CA CYS A 239 2.00 16.81 21.58
C CYS A 239 0.83 17.42 20.81
N ARG A 240 0.94 17.47 19.47
CA ARG A 240 -0.14 17.93 18.58
C ARG A 240 -1.44 17.12 18.70
N CYS A 241 -1.40 15.92 19.28
CA CYS A 241 -2.60 15.14 19.56
C CYS A 241 -3.39 15.61 20.80
N GLY A 242 -2.92 16.64 21.51
CA GLY A 242 -3.53 17.18 22.73
C GLY A 242 -3.01 16.59 24.03
N LYS A 243 -2.28 15.46 23.97
CA LYS A 243 -1.60 14.87 25.14
C LYS A 243 -0.27 15.57 25.45
N ARG A 244 0.35 15.19 26.57
CA ARG A 244 1.75 15.49 26.89
C ARG A 244 2.58 14.22 26.87
N GLY A 245 3.85 14.35 26.48
CA GLY A 245 4.79 13.26 26.66
C GLY A 245 4.72 12.13 25.64
N CYS A 246 4.04 12.32 24.51
CA CYS A 246 4.02 11.33 23.45
C CYS A 246 5.43 11.10 22.88
N LEU A 247 5.74 9.88 22.46
CA LEU A 247 7.00 9.56 21.76
C LEU A 247 7.29 10.56 20.62
N GLU A 248 6.28 10.87 19.81
CA GLU A 248 6.39 11.82 18.69
C GLU A 248 6.87 13.21 19.11
N ALA A 249 6.51 13.68 20.31
CA ALA A 249 6.90 14.99 20.80
C ALA A 249 8.42 15.09 21.10
N TYR A 250 9.11 13.95 21.11
CA TYR A 250 10.56 13.86 21.28
C TYR A 250 11.30 13.52 19.99
N VAL A 251 10.72 12.67 19.15
CA VAL A 251 11.49 11.98 18.09
C VAL A 251 11.03 12.28 16.67
N SER A 252 10.05 13.18 16.46
CA SER A 252 9.74 13.62 15.10
C SER A 252 10.90 14.39 14.48
N ARG A 253 11.00 14.39 13.15
CA ARG A 253 12.07 15.09 12.41
C ARG A 253 12.16 16.56 12.82
N GLU A 254 11.03 17.25 12.86
CA GLU A 254 10.95 18.64 13.29
C GLU A 254 11.54 18.85 14.69
N ARG A 255 11.21 17.97 15.65
CA ARG A 255 11.69 18.07 17.04
C ARG A 255 13.18 17.81 17.15
N ILE A 256 13.70 16.79 16.47
CA ILE A 256 15.14 16.48 16.46
C ILE A 256 15.94 17.62 15.82
N LEU A 257 15.52 18.13 14.66
CA LEU A 257 16.18 19.23 13.97
C LEU A 257 16.16 20.52 14.79
N ALA A 258 15.02 20.85 15.40
CA ALA A 258 14.92 22.01 16.28
C ALA A 258 15.82 21.89 17.53
N ALA A 259 15.81 20.72 18.20
CA ALA A 259 16.62 20.50 19.40
C ALA A 259 18.13 20.52 19.15
N THR A 260 18.54 20.15 17.94
CA THR A 260 19.95 20.10 17.53
C THR A 260 20.42 21.39 16.84
N ALA A 261 19.48 22.29 16.48
CA ALA A 261 19.68 23.52 15.71
C ALA A 261 20.19 23.29 14.28
N HIS A 262 19.64 22.28 13.59
CA HIS A 262 19.95 21.99 12.18
C HIS A 262 18.73 22.18 11.28
N ARG A 263 19.00 22.45 10.00
CA ARG A 263 17.98 22.69 8.96
C ARG A 263 17.49 21.42 8.27
N ASP A 264 18.34 20.39 8.20
CA ASP A 264 18.09 19.12 7.53
C ASP A 264 18.90 17.99 8.20
N LEU A 265 18.53 16.74 7.90
CA LEU A 265 19.14 15.56 8.50
C LEU A 265 20.56 15.31 8.01
N GLU A 266 20.89 15.75 6.79
CA GLU A 266 22.23 15.63 6.22
C GLU A 266 23.25 16.45 7.01
N ALA A 267 22.94 17.73 7.26
CA ALA A 267 23.78 18.61 8.07
C ALA A 267 23.91 18.12 9.52
N LEU A 268 22.84 17.55 10.08
CA LEU A 268 22.89 16.93 11.41
C LEU A 268 23.80 15.69 11.40
N ARG A 269 23.64 14.79 10.42
CA ARG A 269 24.48 13.58 10.31
C ARG A 269 25.96 13.94 10.20
N ALA A 270 26.31 14.91 9.36
CA ALA A 270 27.69 15.39 9.23
C ALA A 270 28.27 15.91 10.57
N ALA A 271 27.48 16.63 11.36
CA ALA A 271 27.91 17.11 12.68
C ALA A 271 28.10 15.98 13.70
N LEU A 272 27.25 14.95 13.64
CA LEU A 272 27.37 13.75 14.49
C LEU A 272 28.64 12.96 14.13
N ASP A 273 28.92 12.80 12.83
CA ASP A 273 30.12 12.13 12.33
C ASP A 273 31.40 12.91 12.66
N ALA A 274 31.33 14.24 12.72
CA ALA A 274 32.40 15.11 13.22
C ALA A 274 32.57 15.05 14.75
N GLY A 275 31.68 14.37 15.46
CA GLY A 275 31.82 14.03 16.86
C GLY A 275 31.21 15.02 17.85
N ASP A 276 30.20 15.80 17.46
CA ASP A 276 29.49 16.70 18.38
C ASP A 276 28.74 15.92 19.47
N ALA A 277 29.29 15.91 20.69
CA ALA A 277 28.74 15.17 21.82
C ALA A 277 27.32 15.59 22.20
N ARG A 278 27.03 16.90 22.18
CA ARG A 278 25.70 17.41 22.57
C ARG A 278 24.63 16.93 21.60
N ARG A 279 24.90 16.93 20.29
CA ARG A 279 23.92 16.44 19.30
C ARG A 279 23.78 14.92 19.36
N ARG A 280 24.88 14.20 19.61
CA ARG A 280 24.82 12.75 19.83
C ARG A 280 23.92 12.40 21.02
N ASP A 281 24.03 13.09 22.15
CA ASP A 281 23.19 12.82 23.32
C ASP A 281 21.69 13.02 23.02
N ILE A 282 21.34 14.04 22.23
CA ILE A 282 19.96 14.30 21.82
C ILE A 282 19.43 13.17 20.94
N VAL A 283 20.19 12.77 19.91
CA VAL A 283 19.78 11.72 18.98
C VAL A 283 19.75 10.36 19.67
N ALA A 284 20.71 10.08 20.56
CA ALA A 284 20.73 8.87 21.36
C ALA A 284 19.56 8.80 22.35
N GLY A 285 19.19 9.92 22.96
CA GLY A 285 17.99 10.03 23.79
C GLY A 285 16.71 9.73 23.00
N ALA A 286 16.63 10.16 21.74
CA ALA A 286 15.52 9.80 20.85
C ALA A 286 15.51 8.30 20.54
N GLY A 287 16.66 7.73 20.14
CA GLY A 287 16.82 6.30 19.89
C GLY A 287 16.41 5.45 21.09
N HIS A 288 16.89 5.80 22.29
CA HIS A 288 16.55 5.12 23.54
C HIS A 288 15.03 5.08 23.78
N ARG A 289 14.33 6.23 23.65
CA ARG A 289 12.87 6.30 23.83
C ARG A 289 12.12 5.45 22.83
N ILE A 290 12.58 5.41 21.57
CA ILE A 290 11.99 4.54 20.54
C ILE A 290 12.16 3.07 20.95
N GLY A 291 13.35 2.66 21.35
CA GLY A 291 13.65 1.29 21.78
C GLY A 291 12.76 0.82 22.93
N VAL A 292 12.60 1.65 23.97
CA VAL A 292 11.70 1.39 25.11
C VAL A 292 10.24 1.18 24.65
N VAL A 293 9.72 2.08 23.81
CA VAL A 293 8.33 1.99 23.32
C VAL A 293 8.12 0.71 22.52
N LEU A 294 9.05 0.37 21.64
CA LEU A 294 8.96 -0.82 20.80
C LEU A 294 9.05 -2.11 21.61
N ALA A 295 9.90 -2.16 22.64
CA ALA A 295 10.00 -3.31 23.53
C ALA A 295 8.69 -3.53 24.31
N ASN A 296 8.10 -2.45 24.81
CA ASN A 296 6.81 -2.47 25.49
C ASN A 296 5.68 -2.92 24.54
N ALA A 297 5.68 -2.42 23.29
CA ALA A 297 4.72 -2.83 22.28
C ALA A 297 4.85 -4.33 21.95
N CYS A 298 6.07 -4.84 21.80
CA CYS A 298 6.30 -6.27 21.55
C CYS A 298 5.86 -7.15 22.72
N THR A 299 6.08 -6.67 23.95
CA THR A 299 5.63 -7.36 25.17
C THR A 299 4.11 -7.44 25.24
N ALA A 300 3.40 -6.35 24.91
CA ALA A 300 1.94 -6.30 24.97
C ALA A 300 1.26 -7.06 23.81
N LEU A 301 1.86 -7.05 22.62
CA LEU A 301 1.21 -7.52 21.39
C LEU A 301 1.63 -8.93 20.95
N ASP A 302 2.72 -9.47 21.51
CA ASP A 302 3.24 -10.80 21.17
C ASP A 302 3.50 -11.00 19.67
N VAL A 303 4.31 -10.11 19.09
CA VAL A 303 4.63 -10.09 17.65
C VAL A 303 5.98 -10.74 17.33
N GLN A 304 6.20 -11.07 16.06
CA GLN A 304 7.44 -11.70 15.58
C GLN A 304 8.59 -10.70 15.37
N GLY A 305 8.29 -9.41 15.29
CA GLY A 305 9.29 -8.41 15.00
C GLY A 305 8.78 -6.98 14.95
N VAL A 306 9.73 -6.10 14.66
CA VAL A 306 9.56 -4.69 14.39
C VAL A 306 10.23 -4.37 13.05
N VAL A 307 9.56 -3.56 12.23
CA VAL A 307 10.12 -2.97 11.02
C VAL A 307 10.14 -1.45 11.16
N LEU A 308 11.30 -0.84 11.03
CA LEU A 308 11.50 0.60 11.12
C LEU A 308 11.57 1.20 9.72
N GLY A 309 10.72 2.17 9.41
CA GLY A 309 10.80 2.97 8.20
C GLY A 309 10.98 4.45 8.51
N GLY A 310 11.20 5.26 7.47
CA GLY A 310 11.38 6.69 7.61
C GLY A 310 12.81 7.16 7.37
N ASP A 311 12.98 8.48 7.28
CA ASP A 311 14.25 9.10 6.91
C ASP A 311 15.09 9.49 8.12
N LEU A 312 14.53 9.48 9.34
CA LEU A 312 15.33 9.62 10.55
C LEU A 312 16.36 8.49 10.71
N LEU A 313 16.12 7.35 10.06
CA LEU A 313 17.09 6.25 9.98
C LEU A 313 18.36 6.63 9.20
N ASP A 314 18.34 7.73 8.45
CA ASP A 314 19.52 8.27 7.76
C ASP A 314 20.52 8.91 8.75
N LEU A 315 20.11 9.12 10.00
CA LEU A 315 21.02 9.41 11.10
C LEU A 315 21.86 8.19 11.50
N GLY A 316 21.63 7.02 10.89
CA GLY A 316 22.37 5.77 11.04
C GLY A 316 22.61 5.35 12.49
N ASP A 317 23.80 4.82 12.76
CA ASP A 317 24.21 4.24 14.05
C ASP A 317 24.02 5.20 15.24
N HIS A 318 24.10 6.52 15.04
CA HIS A 318 23.83 7.51 16.08
C HIS A 318 22.41 7.43 16.64
N LEU A 319 21.45 6.95 15.85
CA LEU A 319 20.07 6.69 16.25
C LEU A 319 19.80 5.19 16.48
N THR A 320 20.29 4.31 15.60
CA THR A 320 19.94 2.90 15.63
C THR A 320 20.61 2.15 16.78
N ASP A 321 21.88 2.40 17.09
CA ASP A 321 22.57 1.72 18.19
C ASP A 321 21.90 1.96 19.56
N PRO A 322 21.60 3.21 19.97
CA PRO A 322 20.91 3.46 21.25
C PRO A 322 19.47 2.93 21.25
N LEU A 323 18.81 2.90 20.09
CA LEU A 323 17.50 2.26 19.94
C LEU A 323 17.59 0.76 20.16
N GLU A 324 18.50 0.07 19.49
CA GLU A 324 18.70 -1.37 19.58
C GLU A 324 19.09 -1.79 20.99
N ALA A 325 20.01 -1.05 21.61
CA ALA A 325 20.42 -1.28 23.00
C ALA A 325 19.24 -1.14 23.97
N ALA A 326 18.45 -0.07 23.85
CA ALA A 326 17.28 0.15 24.70
C ALA A 326 16.19 -0.88 24.43
N PHE A 327 15.97 -1.26 23.17
CA PHE A 327 15.02 -2.29 22.78
C PHE A 327 15.37 -3.63 23.43
N ALA A 328 16.62 -4.08 23.29
CA ALA A 328 17.09 -5.33 23.88
C ALA A 328 17.01 -5.32 25.41
N ALA A 329 17.41 -4.21 26.05
CA ALA A 329 17.41 -4.07 27.52
C ALA A 329 16.01 -4.07 28.14
N ASN A 330 14.97 -3.74 27.37
CA ASN A 330 13.58 -3.68 27.85
C ASN A 330 12.73 -4.88 27.42
N LEU A 331 13.33 -5.89 26.77
CA LEU A 331 12.67 -7.14 26.44
C LEU A 331 12.96 -8.21 27.51
N MET A 332 12.03 -9.16 27.66
CA MET A 332 12.30 -10.38 28.42
C MET A 332 13.44 -11.15 27.75
N PRO A 333 14.47 -11.61 28.48
CA PRO A 333 15.65 -12.27 27.90
C PRO A 333 15.31 -13.43 26.95
N GLU A 334 14.29 -14.23 27.25
CA GLU A 334 13.85 -15.37 26.45
C GLU A 334 13.20 -14.95 25.12
N ARG A 335 12.67 -13.72 25.08
CA ARG A 335 12.01 -13.12 23.90
C ARG A 335 12.98 -12.32 23.04
N ALA A 336 13.99 -11.69 23.64
CA ALA A 336 14.95 -10.83 22.93
C ALA A 336 15.58 -11.54 21.71
N ALA A 337 15.94 -12.83 21.85
CA ALA A 337 16.53 -13.61 20.76
C ALA A 337 15.54 -14.00 19.64
N ARG A 338 14.23 -13.80 19.83
CA ARG A 338 13.16 -14.26 18.92
C ARG A 338 12.46 -13.13 18.17
N ILE A 339 12.61 -11.89 18.62
CA ILE A 339 11.95 -10.73 18.01
C ILE A 339 12.91 -10.11 17.00
N ALA A 340 12.54 -10.16 15.72
CA ALA A 340 13.34 -9.54 14.66
C ALA A 340 13.21 -8.02 14.70
N LEU A 341 14.31 -7.28 14.73
CA LEU A 341 14.33 -5.85 14.48
C LEU A 341 14.94 -5.61 13.10
N ARG A 342 14.20 -4.95 12.20
CA ARG A 342 14.59 -4.77 10.80
C ARG A 342 14.41 -3.32 10.36
N THR A 343 15.34 -2.84 9.55
CA THR A 343 15.15 -1.62 8.76
C THR A 343 14.32 -1.93 7.52
N GLY A 344 13.34 -1.09 7.24
CA GLY A 344 12.46 -1.15 6.08
C GLY A 344 13.27 -1.05 4.78
N ARG A 345 12.79 -1.73 3.74
CA ARG A 345 13.47 -1.79 2.43
C ARG A 345 12.89 -0.81 1.43
N ILE A 346 11.65 -0.38 1.64
CA ILE A 346 10.91 0.46 0.71
C ILE A 346 11.07 1.89 1.15
N ARG A 347 11.69 2.71 0.29
CA ARG A 347 11.87 4.14 0.52
C ARG A 347 11.15 4.93 -0.56
N GLN A 348 10.68 6.12 -0.20
CA GLN A 348 10.08 7.14 -1.10
C GLN A 348 8.74 6.80 -1.77
N VAL A 349 8.41 5.51 -1.95
CA VAL A 349 7.16 5.03 -2.59
C VAL A 349 6.35 4.12 -1.66
N ASP A 350 6.73 4.04 -0.38
CA ASP A 350 6.17 3.13 0.62
C ASP A 350 4.67 3.33 0.81
N GLY A 351 4.18 4.57 0.92
CA GLY A 351 2.75 4.81 1.06
C GLY A 351 1.96 4.48 -0.22
N ALA A 352 2.52 4.76 -1.41
CA ALA A 352 1.86 4.48 -2.68
C ALA A 352 1.75 2.96 -2.94
N LEU A 353 2.83 2.21 -2.70
CA LEU A 353 2.80 0.74 -2.74
C LEU A 353 1.86 0.18 -1.68
N GLY A 354 1.86 0.76 -0.48
CA GLY A 354 0.93 0.40 0.58
C GLY A 354 -0.53 0.57 0.17
N ALA A 355 -0.85 1.67 -0.50
CA ALA A 355 -2.16 1.93 -1.08
C ALA A 355 -2.56 0.85 -2.10
N ILE A 356 -1.65 0.43 -2.97
CA ILE A 356 -1.90 -0.72 -3.88
C ILE A 356 -2.17 -1.99 -3.08
N ALA A 357 -1.37 -2.28 -2.05
CA ALA A 357 -1.58 -3.45 -1.21
C ALA A 357 -2.93 -3.42 -0.47
N LEU A 358 -3.40 -2.24 -0.05
CA LEU A 358 -4.70 -2.07 0.59
C LEU A 358 -5.81 -2.58 -0.32
N VAL A 359 -5.87 -2.06 -1.55
CA VAL A 359 -6.93 -2.44 -2.48
C VAL A 359 -6.81 -3.86 -3.02
N LEU A 360 -5.59 -4.39 -3.16
CA LEU A 360 -5.36 -5.80 -3.47
C LEU A 360 -5.98 -6.73 -2.42
N ARG A 361 -5.97 -6.30 -1.15
CA ARG A 361 -6.37 -7.10 0.02
C ARG A 361 -7.79 -6.86 0.49
N ASP A 362 -8.43 -5.81 0.00
CA ASP A 362 -9.81 -5.48 0.38
C ASP A 362 -10.78 -6.49 -0.26
N PRO A 363 -11.47 -7.33 0.54
CA PRO A 363 -12.41 -8.32 0.02
C PRO A 363 -13.66 -7.71 -0.62
N SER A 364 -13.93 -6.42 -0.38
CA SER A 364 -15.03 -5.68 -1.02
C SER A 364 -14.67 -5.18 -2.42
N ILE A 365 -13.38 -5.23 -2.81
CA ILE A 365 -12.94 -4.86 -4.14
C ILE A 365 -12.97 -6.07 -5.05
N THR A 366 -13.78 -5.97 -6.10
CA THR A 366 -13.83 -6.96 -7.16
C THR A 366 -12.71 -6.67 -8.14
N LEU A 367 -11.62 -7.42 -8.01
CA LEU A 367 -10.55 -7.47 -9.01
C LEU A 367 -10.95 -8.55 -10.01
N SER A 368 -11.15 -8.18 -11.28
CA SER A 368 -11.65 -9.12 -12.27
C SER A 368 -10.72 -10.34 -12.35
N ASP A 369 -11.28 -11.54 -12.38
CA ASP A 369 -10.55 -12.72 -12.82
C ASP A 369 -10.43 -12.63 -14.35
N ALA A 370 -9.61 -11.69 -14.83
CA ALA A 370 -9.43 -11.40 -16.24
C ALA A 370 -9.15 -12.72 -16.99
N GLY A 371 -10.12 -13.10 -17.80
CA GLY A 371 -10.29 -14.44 -18.34
C GLY A 371 -11.70 -14.70 -18.87
N SER A 372 -12.71 -13.96 -18.38
CA SER A 372 -13.97 -13.78 -19.10
C SER A 372 -13.97 -12.42 -19.79
N ALA A 373 -13.37 -12.35 -20.98
CA ALA A 373 -13.75 -11.28 -21.90
C ALA A 373 -15.28 -11.33 -22.07
N PRO A 374 -15.99 -10.19 -22.10
CA PRO A 374 -17.34 -10.20 -22.63
C PRO A 374 -17.23 -10.71 -24.06
N ALA A 375 -17.99 -11.75 -24.40
CA ALA A 375 -18.13 -12.16 -25.79
C ALA A 375 -18.44 -10.90 -26.59
N ALA A 376 -17.56 -10.59 -27.55
CA ALA A 376 -17.78 -9.48 -28.46
C ALA A 376 -19.21 -9.60 -28.97
N ALA A 377 -20.02 -8.57 -28.74
CA ALA A 377 -21.34 -8.47 -29.32
C ALA A 377 -21.16 -8.77 -30.82
N GLU A 378 -21.84 -9.80 -31.30
CA GLU A 378 -21.87 -10.14 -32.71
C GLU A 378 -22.27 -8.88 -33.47
N ALA A 379 -21.27 -8.26 -34.10
CA ALA A 379 -21.48 -7.16 -35.00
C ALA A 379 -22.40 -7.69 -36.10
N GLY A 380 -23.56 -7.06 -36.21
CA GLY A 380 -24.55 -7.36 -37.23
C GLY A 380 -23.89 -7.49 -38.59
N SER A 381 -24.13 -8.63 -39.23
CA SER A 381 -23.78 -8.88 -40.61
C SER A 381 -24.39 -7.79 -41.50
N PRO A 382 -23.64 -7.14 -42.41
CA PRO A 382 -24.20 -6.16 -43.32
C PRO A 382 -25.05 -6.90 -44.36
N ALA A 383 -26.38 -6.71 -44.28
CA ALA A 383 -27.28 -7.18 -45.32
C ALA A 383 -26.94 -6.52 -46.66
N ARG A 384 -26.74 -7.34 -47.68
CA ARG A 384 -26.58 -6.90 -49.08
C ARG A 384 -27.82 -6.15 -49.56
N PRO A 385 -27.68 -5.11 -50.40
CA PRO A 385 -28.82 -4.45 -51.01
C PRO A 385 -29.40 -5.36 -52.10
N THR A 386 -30.67 -5.75 -51.95
CA THR A 386 -31.46 -6.33 -53.05
C THR A 386 -32.12 -5.21 -53.83
N ASP A 387 -31.80 -5.17 -55.11
CA ASP A 387 -32.47 -4.42 -56.16
C ASP A 387 -33.98 -4.70 -56.16
N ALA A 388 -34.80 -3.68 -55.97
CA ALA A 388 -36.21 -3.70 -56.37
C ALA A 388 -36.66 -2.29 -56.75
N ARG A 389 -37.04 -2.15 -58.02
CA ARG A 389 -37.59 -0.98 -58.69
C ARG A 389 -39.05 -0.68 -58.25
N PRO A 390 -39.59 0.49 -58.62
CA PRO A 390 -40.56 1.23 -57.81
C PRO A 390 -42.00 0.91 -58.16
N THR A 391 -42.90 1.10 -57.19
CA THR A 391 -44.31 1.40 -57.47
C THR A 391 -44.77 2.60 -56.67
N ASP A 392 -45.47 3.41 -57.44
CA ASP A 392 -46.06 4.72 -57.23
C ASP A 392 -47.15 4.74 -56.14
N ILE A 393 -47.65 5.96 -55.90
CA ILE A 393 -48.92 6.38 -55.29
C ILE A 393 -48.82 6.89 -53.84
N GLY A 394 -49.05 8.21 -53.67
CA GLY A 394 -49.77 8.70 -52.49
C GLY A 394 -49.35 10.06 -51.94
N ARG A 395 -49.87 11.14 -52.53
CA ARG A 395 -49.82 12.53 -52.03
C ARG A 395 -50.41 12.72 -50.63
N LYS A 396 -50.01 13.87 -50.03
CA LYS A 396 -50.65 14.74 -49.02
C LYS A 396 -49.93 14.73 -47.67
N GLU A 397 -49.68 15.83 -46.97
CA GLU A 397 -49.93 17.27 -47.07
C GLU A 397 -49.03 17.89 -45.97
N ALA A 398 -48.44 19.06 -46.21
CA ALA A 398 -47.89 19.90 -45.13
C ALA A 398 -49.03 20.72 -44.49
N PRO A 399 -48.91 21.20 -43.24
CA PRO A 399 -48.33 22.54 -43.11
C PRO A 399 -47.50 22.83 -41.84
N VAL A 400 -46.89 24.01 -41.95
CA VAL A 400 -45.98 24.79 -41.11
C VAL A 400 -46.61 25.28 -39.79
N LEU A 401 -45.73 25.73 -38.86
CA LEU A 401 -45.88 26.67 -37.73
C LEU A 401 -45.84 25.95 -36.35
N ARG A 402 -45.16 26.41 -35.31
CA ARG A 402 -44.58 27.74 -35.01
C ARG A 402 -43.55 27.63 -33.86
N ASP A 403 -42.63 28.57 -33.93
CA ASP A 403 -41.63 29.01 -32.98
C ASP A 403 -42.23 29.44 -31.61
N GLN A 404 -41.58 29.12 -30.49
CA GLN A 404 -41.70 29.91 -29.25
C GLN A 404 -40.50 29.73 -28.31
N LYS A 405 -39.70 30.80 -28.25
CA LYS A 405 -38.67 31.11 -27.24
C LYS A 405 -39.31 31.33 -25.86
N GLY A 406 -38.65 30.86 -24.80
CA GLY A 406 -38.91 31.27 -23.41
C GLY A 406 -37.60 31.53 -22.66
N ARG A 407 -37.33 32.81 -22.36
CA ARG A 407 -36.35 33.32 -21.39
C ARG A 407 -36.92 33.20 -19.97
N LEU A 408 -36.14 32.74 -18.99
CA LEU A 408 -35.49 33.52 -17.92
C LEU A 408 -36.36 34.61 -17.25
N SER A 409 -36.74 34.36 -15.98
CA SER A 409 -36.53 35.20 -14.79
C SER A 409 -37.41 34.66 -13.66
N SER A 410 -36.84 34.15 -12.55
CA SER A 410 -36.64 34.86 -11.28
C SER A 410 -35.68 34.06 -10.41
#